data_AF-A0A2G2QFF8-F1
#
_entry.id   AF-A0A2G2QFF8-F1
#
_cell.length_a   1.000
_cell.length_b   1.000
_cell.length_c   1.000
_cell.angle_alpha   90.00
_cell.angle_beta   90.00
_cell.angle_gamma   90.00
#
_symmetry.space_group_name_H-M   'P 1'
#
loop_
_entity.id
_entity.type
_entity.pdbx_description
1 polymer ?
#
loop_
_entity_poly.entity_id
_entity_poly.type
_entity_poly.pdbx_seq_one_letter_code
_entity_poly.pdbx_strand_id
1 'polypeptide(L)'
;MPLVAFTNTKKHTVYVGNKSIKAGETREVEEALSPNFQPAPTEAVDEIDPLETILSGNVEAVLAFATKSSDDDLHALQDMEEESEAPRKGVLEGLLKIALSRADLGAAE
;
A
#
# COMPACT_ATOMS: atom_id res chain seq x y z
N MET A 1 -23.25 -12.18 14.58
CA MET A 1 -22.19 -12.92 13.86
C MET A 1 -22.85 -13.63 12.69
N PRO A 2 -22.30 -13.55 11.47
CA PRO A 2 -22.87 -14.23 10.30
C PRO A 2 -22.84 -15.75 10.51
N LEU A 3 -23.93 -16.41 10.10
CA LEU A 3 -24.08 -17.85 10.15
C LEU A 3 -23.95 -18.42 8.74
N VAL A 4 -23.20 -19.51 8.60
CA VAL A 4 -23.02 -20.23 7.34
C VAL A 4 -23.47 -21.68 7.49
N ALA A 5 -24.05 -22.25 6.44
CA ALA A 5 -24.37 -23.67 6.41
C ALA A 5 -23.08 -24.49 6.29
N PHE A 6 -22.79 -25.31 7.29
CA PHE A 6 -21.68 -26.25 7.29
C PHE A 6 -22.19 -27.68 7.22
N THR A 7 -21.77 -28.41 6.19
CA THR A 7 -22.05 -29.84 6.02
C THR A 7 -20.84 -30.65 6.46
N ASN A 8 -21.03 -31.52 7.45
CA ASN A 8 -19.97 -32.42 7.87
C ASN A 8 -19.80 -33.58 6.88
N THR A 9 -18.81 -33.49 6.01
CA THR A 9 -18.46 -34.54 5.04
C THR A 9 -17.51 -35.61 5.60
N LYS A 10 -17.12 -35.52 6.87
CA LYS A 10 -16.24 -36.49 7.54
C LYS A 10 -17.03 -37.69 8.05
N LYS A 11 -16.32 -38.78 8.36
CA LYS A 11 -16.90 -40.04 8.91
C LYS A 11 -17.22 -39.97 10.42
N HIS A 12 -16.85 -38.88 11.09
CA HIS A 12 -17.02 -38.68 12.53
C HIS A 12 -17.72 -37.34 12.81
N THR A 13 -18.25 -37.18 14.01
CA THR A 13 -18.91 -35.95 14.46
C THR A 13 -17.89 -34.81 14.56
N VAL A 14 -18.20 -33.67 13.96
CA VAL A 14 -17.39 -32.45 14.00
C VAL A 14 -18.03 -31.45 14.95
N TYR A 15 -17.21 -30.78 15.76
CA TYR A 15 -17.65 -29.74 16.68
C TYR A 15 -17.24 -28.37 16.14
N VAL A 16 -18.22 -27.49 15.95
CA VAL A 16 -18.00 -26.11 15.51
C VAL A 16 -18.62 -25.19 16.55
N GLY A 17 -17.78 -24.47 17.31
CA GLY A 17 -18.21 -23.72 18.49
C GLY A 17 -18.89 -24.63 19.52
N ASN A 18 -20.13 -24.33 19.87
CA ASN A 18 -20.96 -25.13 20.78
C ASN A 18 -21.85 -26.16 20.08
N LYS A 19 -21.71 -26.36 18.76
CA LYS A 19 -22.55 -27.28 17.97
C LYS A 19 -21.80 -28.55 17.60
N SER A 20 -22.40 -29.70 17.91
CA SER A 20 -21.98 -31.01 17.39
C SER A 20 -22.73 -31.34 16.10
N ILE A 21 -22.02 -31.73 15.04
CA ILE A 21 -22.56 -31.97 13.70
C ILE A 21 -22.19 -33.39 13.29
N LYS A 22 -23.17 -34.29 13.15
CA LYS A 22 -22.90 -35.70 12.79
C LYS A 22 -22.43 -35.81 11.33
N ALA A 23 -21.82 -36.95 11.00
CA ALA A 23 -21.43 -37.25 9.63
C ALA A 23 -22.64 -37.18 8.68
N GLY A 24 -22.53 -36.41 7.60
CA GLY A 24 -23.58 -36.18 6.62
C GLY A 24 -24.64 -35.14 7.02
N GLU A 25 -24.55 -34.55 8.22
CA GLU A 25 -25.49 -33.55 8.70
C GLU A 25 -25.03 -32.13 8.32
N THR A 26 -25.98 -31.27 7.96
CA THR A 26 -25.76 -29.84 7.72
C THR A 26 -26.32 -29.04 8.89
N ARG A 27 -25.53 -28.13 9.45
CA ARG A 27 -25.99 -27.16 10.46
C ARG A 27 -25.45 -25.76 10.17
N GLU A 28 -26.22 -24.77 10.58
CA GLU A 28 -25.74 -23.38 10.59
C GLU A 28 -24.71 -23.21 11.72
N VAL A 29 -23.54 -22.68 11.40
CA VAL A 29 -22.45 -22.42 12.34
C VAL A 29 -21.98 -20.98 12.18
N GLU A 30 -21.33 -20.43 13.20
CA GLU A 30 -20.71 -19.12 13.07
C GLU A 30 -19.61 -19.18 12.01
N GLU A 31 -19.66 -18.24 11.06
CA GLU A 31 -18.74 -18.19 9.92
C GLU A 31 -17.29 -18.18 10.38
N ALA A 32 -16.96 -17.37 11.39
CA ALA A 32 -15.63 -17.26 11.98
C ALA A 32 -15.13 -18.55 12.66
N LEU A 33 -16.04 -19.46 13.02
CA LEU A 33 -15.71 -20.76 13.63
C LEU A 33 -15.75 -21.90 12.61
N SER A 34 -16.27 -21.65 11.41
CA SER A 34 -16.33 -22.64 10.34
C SER A 34 -14.91 -23.09 9.98
N PRO A 35 -14.67 -24.41 9.83
CA PRO A 35 -13.37 -24.91 9.37
C PRO A 35 -12.93 -24.36 8.00
N ASN A 36 -13.87 -23.83 7.21
CA ASN A 36 -13.61 -23.22 5.91
C ASN A 36 -13.51 -21.69 5.98
N PHE A 37 -13.41 -21.10 7.18
CA PHE A 37 -13.26 -19.66 7.32
C PHE A 37 -11.92 -19.21 6.71
N GLN A 38 -12.01 -18.33 5.72
CA GLN A 38 -10.87 -17.57 5.24
C GLN A 38 -11.17 -16.11 5.55
N PRO A 39 -10.41 -15.47 6.46
CA PRO A 39 -10.56 -14.04 6.65
C PRO A 39 -10.31 -13.35 5.31
N ALA A 40 -11.18 -12.42 4.93
CA ALA A 40 -10.91 -11.58 3.79
C ALA A 40 -9.53 -10.93 4.00
N PRO A 41 -8.64 -10.95 2.99
CA PRO A 41 -7.38 -10.23 3.10
C PRO A 41 -7.73 -8.78 3.39
N THR A 42 -7.33 -8.30 4.56
CA THR A 42 -7.40 -6.88 4.88
C THR A 42 -6.32 -6.26 4.02
N GLU A 43 -6.71 -5.57 2.94
CA GLU A 43 -5.79 -4.69 2.23
C GLU A 43 -5.31 -3.66 3.25
N ALA A 44 -4.03 -3.77 3.63
CA ALA A 44 -3.37 -2.71 4.35
C ALA A 44 -3.42 -1.49 3.43
N VAL A 45 -4.17 -0.47 3.83
CA VAL A 45 -4.05 0.84 3.20
C VAL A 45 -2.75 1.40 3.76
N ASP A 46 -1.65 1.15 3.05
CA ASP A 46 -0.41 1.86 3.35
C ASP A 46 -0.70 3.36 3.18
N GLU A 47 -0.41 4.15 4.22
CA GLU A 47 -0.43 5.61 4.10
C GLU A 47 0.72 5.98 3.16
N ILE A 48 0.43 6.04 1.86
CA ILE A 48 1.41 6.39 0.83
C ILE A 48 1.85 7.83 1.08
N ASP A 49 3.16 8.05 1.21
CA ASP A 49 3.70 9.40 1.31
C ASP A 49 3.34 10.20 0.05
N PRO A 50 2.85 11.45 0.17
CA PRO A 50 2.55 12.28 -0.99
C PRO A 50 3.73 12.44 -1.96
N LEU A 51 4.98 12.45 -1.49
CA LEU A 51 6.17 12.53 -2.33
C LEU A 51 6.43 11.23 -3.10
N GLU A 52 6.20 10.06 -2.49
CA GLU A 52 6.25 8.77 -3.19
C GLU A 52 5.23 8.70 -4.33
N THR A 53 4.03 9.25 -4.10
CA THR A 53 2.99 9.34 -5.14
C THR A 53 3.48 10.18 -6.32
N ILE A 54 4.16 11.30 -6.07
CA ILE A 54 4.75 12.13 -7.11
C ILE A 54 5.85 11.37 -7.86
N LEU A 55 6.74 10.67 -7.16
CA LEU A 55 7.82 9.89 -7.76
C LEU A 55 7.30 8.71 -8.60
N SER A 56 6.17 8.11 -8.24
CA SER A 56 5.52 7.08 -9.07
C SER A 56 5.08 7.59 -10.45
N GLY A 57 4.96 8.92 -10.61
CA GLY A 57 4.62 9.59 -11.86
C GLY A 57 5.75 9.61 -12.89
N ASN A 58 5.52 10.37 -13.96
CA ASN A 58 6.52 10.59 -15.01
C ASN A 58 7.46 11.76 -14.66
N VAL A 59 8.59 11.85 -15.38
CA VAL A 59 9.62 12.88 -15.15
C VAL A 59 9.04 14.29 -15.23
N GLU A 60 8.16 14.58 -16.19
CA GLU A 60 7.56 15.91 -16.35
C GLU A 60 6.70 16.31 -15.15
N ALA A 61 5.91 15.38 -14.61
CA ALA A 61 5.09 15.59 -13.42
C ALA A 61 5.95 15.86 -12.19
N VAL A 62 7.02 15.08 -12.01
CA VAL A 62 7.97 15.28 -10.90
C VAL A 62 8.61 16.67 -10.97
N LEU A 63 9.11 17.07 -12.15
CA LEU A 63 9.77 18.38 -12.32
C LEU A 63 8.78 19.56 -12.19
N ALA A 64 7.55 19.40 -12.67
CA ALA A 64 6.51 20.42 -12.53
C ALA A 64 6.12 20.64 -11.05
N PHE A 65 6.08 19.57 -10.26
CA PHE A 65 5.88 19.64 -8.82
C PHE A 65 7.09 20.29 -8.13
N ALA A 66 8.30 19.79 -8.41
CA ALA A 66 9.56 20.26 -7.85
C ALA A 66 9.80 21.77 -8.07
N THR A 67 9.32 22.32 -9.18
CA THR A 67 9.45 23.77 -9.46
C THR A 67 8.62 24.62 -8.50
N LYS A 68 7.50 24.09 -7.98
CA LYS A 68 6.53 24.79 -7.12
C LYS A 68 6.65 24.42 -5.64
N SER A 69 7.38 23.36 -5.32
CA SER A 69 7.58 22.86 -3.97
C SER A 69 8.62 23.68 -3.21
N SER A 70 8.69 23.49 -1.89
CA SER A 70 9.74 24.09 -1.07
C SER A 70 11.13 23.51 -1.39
N ASP A 71 12.19 24.12 -0.87
CA ASP A 71 13.55 23.56 -1.00
C ASP A 71 13.70 22.28 -0.17
N ASP A 72 13.03 22.18 0.98
CA ASP A 72 13.00 20.96 1.80
C ASP A 72 12.35 19.79 1.04
N ASP A 73 11.22 20.02 0.36
CA ASP A 73 10.58 19.01 -0.48
C ASP A 73 11.44 18.63 -1.69
N LEU A 74 12.19 19.60 -2.24
CA LEU A 74 13.08 19.36 -3.37
C LEU A 74 14.24 18.43 -2.97
N HIS A 75 14.82 18.66 -1.79
CA HIS A 75 15.85 17.79 -1.23
C HIS A 75 15.30 16.41 -0.89
N ALA A 76 14.13 16.33 -0.25
CA ALA A 76 13.48 15.06 0.04
C ALA A 76 13.20 14.23 -1.22
N LEU A 77 12.70 14.86 -2.29
CA LEU A 77 12.48 14.18 -3.58
C LEU A 77 13.78 13.68 -4.21
N GLN A 78 14.87 14.43 -4.05
CA GLN A 78 16.17 14.01 -4.56
C GLN A 78 16.68 12.79 -3.79
N ASP A 79 16.67 12.85 -2.45
CA ASP A 79 17.12 11.76 -1.59
C ASP A 79 16.30 10.48 -1.84
N MET A 80 14.97 10.60 -1.93
CA MET A 80 14.07 9.47 -2.21
C MET A 80 14.31 8.84 -3.59
N GLU A 81 14.57 9.65 -4.62
CA GLU A 81 14.88 9.12 -5.95
C GLU A 81 16.27 8.46 -5.98
N GLU A 82 17.25 8.99 -5.26
CA GLU A 82 18.61 8.42 -5.13
C GLU A 82 18.61 7.09 -4.37
N GLU A 83 17.78 6.97 -3.33
CA GLU A 83 17.63 5.75 -2.52
C GLU A 83 16.71 4.70 -3.15
N SER A 84 16.01 5.04 -4.25
CA SER A 84 15.12 4.11 -4.95
C SER A 84 15.87 2.92 -5.56
N GLU A 85 15.17 1.79 -5.76
CA GLU A 85 15.76 0.60 -6.40
C GLU A 85 16.21 0.86 -7.86
N ALA A 86 15.64 1.87 -8.52
CA ALA A 86 15.88 2.18 -9.92
C ALA A 86 15.93 3.71 -10.17
N PRO A 87 17.01 4.39 -9.72
CA PRO A 87 17.12 5.85 -9.79
C PRO A 87 17.08 6.33 -11.25
N ARG A 88 16.13 7.21 -11.55
CA ARG A 88 15.92 7.74 -12.90
C ARG A 88 16.81 8.96 -13.09
N LYS A 89 17.86 8.77 -13.89
CA LYS A 89 18.81 9.82 -14.27
C LYS A 89 18.14 11.12 -14.75
N GLY A 90 17.05 11.02 -15.53
CA GLY A 90 16.32 12.19 -16.03
C GLY A 90 15.60 13.00 -14.93
N VAL A 91 15.18 12.34 -13.84
CA VAL A 91 14.59 13.01 -12.67
C VAL A 91 15.69 13.71 -11.89
N LEU A 92 16.75 12.99 -11.52
CA LEU A 92 17.87 13.55 -10.75
C LEU A 92 18.53 14.75 -11.45
N GLU A 93 18.79 14.64 -12.76
CA GLU A 93 19.34 15.76 -13.54
C GLU A 93 18.38 16.96 -13.60
N GLY A 94 17.08 16.72 -13.64
CA GLY A 94 16.07 17.77 -13.64
C GLY A 94 15.94 18.46 -12.28
N LEU A 95 15.93 17.69 -11.18
CA LEU A 95 15.92 18.21 -9.81
C LEU A 95 17.17 19.06 -9.54
N LEU A 96 18.35 18.59 -9.93
CA LEU A 96 19.60 19.33 -9.80
C LEU A 96 19.57 20.67 -10.55
N LYS A 97 19.01 20.70 -11.77
CA LYS A 97 18.86 21.96 -12.54
C LYS A 97 17.96 22.96 -11.83
N ILE A 98 16.88 22.49 -11.21
CA ILE A 98 15.97 23.34 -10.44
C ILE A 98 16.69 23.91 -9.22
N ALA A 99 17.40 23.06 -8.46
CA ALA A 99 18.18 23.48 -7.29
C ALA A 99 19.23 24.54 -7.64
N LEU A 100 20.00 24.32 -8.70
CA LEU A 100 20.99 25.31 -9.19
C LEU A 100 20.32 26.62 -9.62
N SER A 101 19.20 26.55 -10.34
CA SER A 101 18.47 27.74 -10.79
C SER A 101 17.95 28.58 -9.61
N ARG A 102 17.51 27.93 -8.53
CA ARG A 102 17.07 28.61 -7.31
C ARG A 102 18.24 29.25 -6.55
N ALA A 103 19.37 28.54 -6.46
CA ALA A 103 20.58 29.07 -5.84
C ALA A 103 21.11 30.31 -6.58
N ASP A 104 21.12 30.29 -7.92
CA ASP A 104 21.54 31.43 -8.74
C ASP A 104 20.60 32.65 -8.56
N LEU A 105 19.30 32.41 -8.43
CA LEU A 105 18.31 33.47 -8.16
C LEU A 105 18.42 34.05 -6.75
N GLY A 106 18.68 33.21 -5.74
CA GLY A 106 18.89 33.65 -4.36
C GLY A 106 20.22 34.36 -4.12
N ALA A 107 21.22 34.15 -4.98
CA ALA A 107 22.52 34.84 -4.93
C ALA A 107 22.50 36.25 -5.56
N ALA A 108 21.38 36.67 -6.15
CA ALA A 108 21.22 37.96 -6.81
C ALA A 108 20.58 39.06 -5.93
N GLU A 109 20.36 38.80 -4.64
CA GLU A 109 19.93 39.79 -3.63
C GLU A 109 21.09 40.35 -2.78
#